data_AF-A0A2R8C733-F1
#
_entry.id   AF-A0A2R8C733-F1
#
_cell.length_a   1.000
_cell.length_b   1.000
_cell.length_c   1.000
_cell.angle_alpha   90.00
_cell.angle_beta   90.00
_cell.angle_gamma   90.00
#
_symmetry.space_group_name_H-M   'P 1'
#
loop_
_entity.id
_entity.type
_entity.pdbx_description
1 polymer ?
#
loop_
_entity_poly.entity_id
_entity_poly.type
_entity_poly.pdbx_seq_one_letter_code
_entity_poly.pdbx_strand_id
1 'polypeptide(L)'
;MKKHLIAGTVLSILMSSPASAEWNFSGPSNANAFIQTDNMTLELQCDRVRFAPAGYEDAQDIVAKQGLSFRFMKDGSTEVGAFQAGSANADISIVDNYPVEVRFFEQDDYDFVLDQIAQNAVLNLSMVEQDITYGIFTLKGSSAAIKSLRAACNSGASVSQTMEAPEGIVYCGGGAVQRVIEYAMVGQPGDQWDAIVTVNGETVRAMTSYSFFGNSQPPAGFEVALLGEDRSEFLVFSDEGRNWIEFGDYTYEQCN
;
A
#
# COMPACT_ATOMS: atom_id res chain seq x y z
N MET A 1 37.58 -15.05 -58.24
CA MET A 1 37.25 -15.76 -56.98
C MET A 1 36.80 -14.74 -55.94
N LYS A 2 35.58 -14.93 -55.38
CA LYS A 2 35.12 -14.55 -54.02
C LYS A 2 35.09 -13.03 -53.67
N LYS A 3 34.07 -12.45 -53.04
CA LYS A 3 32.81 -12.89 -52.41
C LYS A 3 31.97 -11.62 -52.17
N HIS A 4 30.66 -11.71 -52.39
CA HIS A 4 29.67 -10.76 -51.88
C HIS A 4 29.60 -10.83 -50.35
N LEU A 5 29.41 -9.70 -49.68
CA LEU A 5 28.94 -9.65 -48.30
C LEU A 5 27.95 -8.50 -48.16
N ILE A 6 26.68 -8.87 -48.20
CA ILE A 6 25.53 -8.03 -47.83
C ILE A 6 25.47 -8.07 -46.31
N ALA A 7 25.70 -6.92 -45.66
CA ALA A 7 25.47 -6.78 -44.22
C ALA A 7 24.00 -6.40 -44.00
N GLY A 8 23.18 -7.39 -43.65
CA GLY A 8 21.84 -7.17 -43.11
C GLY A 8 21.93 -7.13 -41.59
N THR A 9 21.67 -5.96 -40.99
CA THR A 9 21.53 -5.84 -39.54
C THR A 9 20.06 -5.97 -39.20
N VAL A 10 19.74 -7.03 -38.47
CA VAL A 10 18.42 -7.32 -37.88
C VAL A 10 18.13 -6.27 -36.81
N LEU A 11 17.01 -5.56 -36.97
CA LEU A 11 16.49 -4.61 -35.99
C LEU A 11 15.72 -5.40 -34.92
N SER A 12 16.31 -5.57 -33.74
CA SER A 12 15.66 -6.17 -32.57
C SER A 12 14.67 -5.17 -31.97
N ILE A 13 13.38 -5.34 -32.23
CA ILE A 13 12.32 -4.58 -31.55
C ILE A 13 12.16 -5.21 -30.16
N LEU A 14 12.69 -4.53 -29.13
CA LEU A 14 12.34 -4.82 -27.75
C LEU A 14 10.87 -4.45 -27.56
N MET A 15 10.00 -5.46 -27.45
CA MET A 15 8.64 -5.26 -27.00
C MET A 15 8.68 -5.06 -25.48
N SER A 16 8.74 -3.79 -25.06
CA SER A 16 8.32 -3.42 -23.71
C SER A 16 6.81 -3.57 -23.65
N SER A 17 6.34 -4.69 -23.11
CA SER A 17 4.92 -4.79 -22.73
C SER A 17 4.61 -3.68 -21.74
N PRO A 18 3.48 -2.95 -21.89
CA PRO A 18 3.05 -2.02 -20.86
C PRO A 18 2.80 -2.83 -19.59
N ALA A 19 3.48 -2.48 -18.50
CA ALA A 19 3.13 -2.96 -17.18
C ALA A 19 1.67 -2.56 -16.94
N SER A 20 0.76 -3.54 -16.91
CA SER A 20 -0.61 -3.27 -16.52
C SER A 20 -0.62 -3.07 -15.01
N ALA A 21 -1.28 -2.04 -14.53
CA ALA A 21 -1.50 -1.86 -13.10
C ALA A 21 -2.33 -3.05 -12.59
N GLU A 22 -1.72 -3.89 -11.75
CA GLU A 22 -2.36 -5.08 -11.17
C GLU A 22 -2.68 -4.85 -9.69
N TRP A 23 -3.81 -5.41 -9.26
CA TRP A 23 -4.20 -5.41 -7.86
C TRP A 23 -3.41 -6.47 -7.09
N ASN A 24 -2.85 -6.06 -5.96
CA ASN A 24 -2.06 -6.89 -5.06
C ASN A 24 -2.70 -6.95 -3.68
N PHE A 25 -2.27 -7.91 -2.86
CA PHE A 25 -2.74 -8.08 -1.49
C PHE A 25 -1.58 -8.50 -0.57
N SER A 26 -1.43 -7.82 0.56
CA SER A 26 -0.52 -8.21 1.65
C SER A 26 -1.29 -8.71 2.88
N GLY A 27 -0.66 -9.63 3.62
CA GLY A 27 -1.30 -10.56 4.57
C GLY A 27 -1.80 -10.00 5.91
N PRO A 28 -2.21 -10.89 6.84
CA PRO A 28 -3.16 -10.58 7.92
C PRO A 28 -2.64 -9.73 9.09
N SER A 29 -1.33 -9.50 9.22
CA SER A 29 -0.83 -8.55 10.23
C SER A 29 -1.12 -7.10 9.86
N ASN A 30 -1.25 -6.81 8.56
CA ASN A 30 -1.62 -5.50 8.00
C ASN A 30 -2.32 -5.73 6.65
N ALA A 31 -3.55 -6.24 6.71
CA ALA A 31 -4.28 -6.59 5.50
C ALA A 31 -4.44 -5.37 4.61
N ASN A 32 -3.80 -5.39 3.45
CA ASN A 32 -3.80 -4.28 2.51
C ASN A 32 -4.03 -4.80 1.10
N ALA A 33 -5.12 -4.36 0.46
CA ALA A 33 -5.32 -4.56 -0.97
C ALA A 33 -4.98 -3.27 -1.70
N PHE A 34 -4.09 -3.33 -2.68
CA PHE A 34 -3.57 -2.10 -3.30
C PHE A 34 -3.37 -2.23 -4.81
N ILE A 35 -3.34 -1.08 -5.47
CA ILE A 35 -2.94 -0.93 -6.86
C ILE A 35 -2.05 0.30 -7.01
N GLN A 36 -1.03 0.17 -7.85
CA GLN A 36 -0.20 1.29 -8.27
C GLN A 36 -0.48 1.58 -9.75
N THR A 37 -0.86 2.81 -10.06
CA THR A 37 -1.08 3.30 -11.42
C THR A 37 -0.24 4.55 -11.64
N ASP A 38 0.69 4.49 -12.59
CA ASP A 38 1.65 5.56 -12.87
C ASP A 38 2.38 6.03 -11.59
N ASN A 39 2.13 7.26 -11.17
CA ASN A 39 2.73 7.92 -10.01
C ASN A 39 1.76 7.99 -8.82
N MET A 40 0.77 7.10 -8.75
CA MET A 40 -0.21 7.09 -7.67
C MET A 40 -0.45 5.67 -7.16
N THR A 41 -0.69 5.57 -5.87
CA THR A 41 -1.05 4.32 -5.21
C THR A 41 -2.40 4.48 -4.55
N LEU A 42 -3.25 3.46 -4.65
CA LEU A 42 -4.49 3.31 -3.90
C LEU A 42 -4.36 2.07 -3.02
N GLU A 43 -4.64 2.23 -1.74
CA GLU A 43 -4.52 1.20 -0.72
C GLU A 43 -5.83 1.07 0.05
N LEU A 44 -6.26 -0.16 0.29
CA LEU A 44 -7.48 -0.53 0.97
C LEU A 44 -7.11 -1.39 2.18
N GLN A 45 -7.34 -0.86 3.38
CA GLN A 45 -7.15 -1.58 4.64
C GLN A 45 -8.51 -1.84 5.30
N CYS A 46 -8.58 -2.50 6.45
CA CYS A 46 -9.87 -2.98 6.98
C CYS A 46 -10.95 -1.91 7.25
N ASP A 47 -10.55 -0.67 7.51
CA ASP A 47 -11.44 0.44 7.89
C ASP A 47 -11.15 1.76 7.16
N ARG A 48 -10.27 1.73 6.14
CA ARG A 48 -9.77 2.95 5.51
C ARG A 48 -9.31 2.76 4.07
N VAL A 49 -9.28 3.89 3.37
CA VAL A 49 -8.58 4.05 2.09
C VAL A 49 -7.40 4.97 2.30
N ARG A 50 -6.25 4.64 1.71
CA ARG A 50 -5.13 5.57 1.57
C ARG A 50 -4.82 5.76 0.10
N PHE A 51 -4.48 6.97 -0.29
CA PHE A 51 -3.93 7.21 -1.61
C PHE A 51 -2.93 8.36 -1.61
N ALA A 52 -1.94 8.25 -2.49
CA ALA A 52 -0.96 9.29 -2.74
C ALA A 52 -1.41 10.10 -3.97
N PRO A 53 -1.94 11.33 -3.80
CA PRO A 53 -2.21 12.20 -4.94
C PRO A 53 -0.90 12.63 -5.61
N ALA A 54 -0.98 13.17 -6.83
CA ALA A 54 0.21 13.52 -7.61
C ALA A 54 1.09 14.60 -6.95
N GLY A 55 0.52 15.46 -6.11
CA GLY A 55 1.24 16.52 -5.39
C GLY A 55 0.83 16.64 -3.93
N TYR A 56 1.77 17.11 -3.09
CA TYR A 56 1.47 17.39 -1.67
C TYR A 56 0.44 18.51 -1.50
N GLU A 57 0.42 19.49 -2.41
CA GLU A 57 -0.58 20.56 -2.41
C GLU A 57 -2.01 20.02 -2.56
N ASP A 58 -2.20 18.96 -3.37
CA ASP A 58 -3.49 18.29 -3.51
C ASP A 58 -3.89 17.60 -2.20
N ALA A 59 -2.96 16.93 -1.53
CA ALA A 59 -3.21 16.32 -0.22
C ALA A 59 -3.64 17.38 0.82
N GLN A 60 -2.96 18.53 0.85
CA GLN A 60 -3.32 19.66 1.72
C GLN A 60 -4.70 20.22 1.39
N ASP A 61 -5.04 20.35 0.11
CA ASP A 61 -6.35 20.84 -0.34
C ASP A 61 -7.49 19.89 0.07
N ILE A 62 -7.30 18.57 -0.09
CA ILE A 62 -8.26 17.55 0.33
C ILE A 62 -8.53 17.63 1.84
N VAL A 63 -7.46 17.64 2.65
CA VAL A 63 -7.58 17.69 4.12
C VAL A 63 -8.16 19.01 4.60
N ALA A 64 -7.78 20.15 4.00
CA ALA A 64 -8.32 21.46 4.36
C ALA A 64 -9.83 21.55 4.11
N LYS A 65 -10.32 20.87 3.07
CA LYS A 65 -11.75 20.83 2.72
C LYS A 65 -12.55 19.79 3.51
N GLN A 66 -11.89 18.79 4.10
CA GLN A 66 -12.55 17.67 4.76
C GLN A 66 -13.64 17.05 3.88
N GLY A 67 -13.37 16.91 2.58
CA GLY A 67 -14.33 16.46 1.58
C GLY A 67 -13.64 15.77 0.41
N LEU A 68 -13.97 14.50 0.18
CA LEU A 68 -13.51 13.70 -0.96
C LEU A 68 -14.68 12.91 -1.57
N SER A 69 -14.79 12.94 -2.89
CA SER A 69 -15.78 12.20 -3.65
C SER A 69 -15.15 10.96 -4.27
N PHE A 70 -15.68 9.78 -3.94
CA PHE A 70 -15.36 8.51 -4.58
C PHE A 70 -16.36 8.29 -5.71
N ARG A 71 -15.96 8.57 -6.96
CA ARG A 71 -16.83 8.45 -8.14
C ARG A 71 -16.53 7.14 -8.86
N PHE A 72 -17.54 6.30 -9.03
CA PHE A 72 -17.41 4.98 -9.62
C PHE A 72 -17.91 4.97 -11.05
N MET A 73 -17.08 4.45 -11.98
CA MET A 73 -17.43 4.38 -13.39
C MET A 73 -17.43 2.94 -13.90
N LYS A 74 -18.50 2.55 -14.62
CA LYS A 74 -18.67 1.17 -15.13
C LYS A 74 -17.73 0.81 -16.29
N ASP A 75 -17.31 1.79 -17.07
CA ASP A 75 -16.53 1.62 -18.31
C ASP A 75 -15.46 2.69 -18.50
N GLY A 76 -15.10 3.39 -17.41
CA GLY A 76 -14.14 4.49 -17.42
C GLY A 76 -14.67 5.83 -17.93
N SER A 77 -15.93 5.90 -18.37
CA SER A 77 -16.55 7.14 -18.85
C SER A 77 -17.93 7.42 -18.28
N THR A 78 -18.68 6.36 -17.95
CA THR A 78 -20.03 6.48 -17.40
C THR A 78 -20.01 6.31 -15.89
N GLU A 79 -20.27 7.39 -15.16
CA GLU A 79 -20.49 7.34 -13.72
C GLU A 79 -21.78 6.56 -13.40
N VAL A 80 -21.70 5.64 -12.45
CA VAL A 80 -22.84 4.85 -11.95
C VAL A 80 -23.21 5.18 -10.50
N GLY A 81 -22.35 5.93 -9.80
CA GLY A 81 -22.61 6.41 -8.47
C GLY A 81 -21.39 7.09 -7.87
N ALA A 82 -21.59 7.75 -6.74
CA ALA A 82 -20.52 8.34 -5.95
C ALA A 82 -20.78 8.19 -4.45
N PHE A 83 -19.71 8.11 -3.66
CA PHE A 83 -19.74 8.21 -2.21
C PHE A 83 -19.04 9.49 -1.77
N GLN A 84 -19.68 10.30 -0.94
CA GLN A 84 -19.09 11.53 -0.41
C GLN A 84 -18.54 11.26 0.98
N ALA A 85 -17.22 11.30 1.12
CA ALA A 85 -16.54 11.21 2.41
C ALA A 85 -16.25 12.62 2.93
N GLY A 86 -16.50 12.85 4.21
CA GLY A 86 -16.13 14.07 4.90
C GLY A 86 -16.47 13.97 6.38
N SER A 87 -16.35 15.09 7.10
CA SER A 87 -16.47 15.12 8.58
C SER A 87 -17.74 14.51 9.19
N ALA A 88 -18.79 14.23 8.40
CA ALA A 88 -20.00 13.55 8.85
C ALA A 88 -19.86 12.01 8.95
N ASN A 89 -19.00 11.40 8.13
CA ASN A 89 -18.90 9.94 7.99
C ASN A 89 -17.46 9.40 7.91
N ALA A 90 -16.47 10.29 7.82
CA ALA A 90 -15.06 9.92 7.77
C ALA A 90 -14.16 10.99 8.38
N ASP A 91 -12.99 10.56 8.84
CA ASP A 91 -11.85 11.40 9.17
C ASP A 91 -10.88 11.39 7.98
N ILE A 92 -10.48 12.59 7.53
CA ILE A 92 -9.60 12.75 6.38
C ILE A 92 -8.33 13.45 6.85
N SER A 93 -7.18 12.78 6.73
CA SER A 93 -5.90 13.29 7.24
C SER A 93 -4.74 12.97 6.28
N ILE A 94 -3.60 13.65 6.47
CA ILE A 94 -2.34 13.28 5.82
C ILE A 94 -1.58 12.40 6.81
N VAL A 95 -1.25 11.19 6.39
CA VAL A 95 -0.46 10.22 7.17
C VAL A 95 0.88 9.97 6.49
N ASP A 96 1.78 9.24 7.15
CA ASP A 96 3.01 8.66 6.58
C ASP A 96 3.84 9.61 5.69
N ASN A 97 3.84 10.89 6.08
CA ASN A 97 4.54 11.99 5.41
C ASN A 97 4.12 12.24 3.94
N TYR A 98 2.99 11.71 3.45
CA TYR A 98 2.47 12.06 2.12
C TYR A 98 1.03 11.60 1.79
N PRO A 99 0.60 10.34 2.07
CA PRO A 99 -0.71 9.88 1.63
C PRO A 99 -1.87 10.55 2.35
N VAL A 100 -2.97 10.72 1.63
CA VAL A 100 -4.26 11.05 2.21
C VAL A 100 -4.89 9.76 2.72
N GLU A 101 -5.22 9.72 3.99
CA GLU A 101 -6.01 8.68 4.64
C GLU A 101 -7.47 9.14 4.77
N VAL A 102 -8.39 8.29 4.35
CA VAL A 102 -9.83 8.41 4.60
C VAL A 102 -10.23 7.24 5.48
N ARG A 103 -10.44 7.50 6.77
CA ARG A 103 -10.89 6.51 7.75
C ARG A 103 -12.39 6.67 7.99
N PHE A 104 -13.16 5.63 7.72
CA PHE A 104 -14.62 5.67 7.79
C PHE A 104 -15.08 5.44 9.24
N PHE A 105 -16.14 6.14 9.65
CA PHE A 105 -16.68 5.98 11.00
C PHE A 105 -17.53 4.72 11.15
N GLU A 106 -18.23 4.34 10.08
CA GLU A 106 -19.13 3.19 10.06
C GLU A 106 -18.60 2.16 9.05
N GLN A 107 -18.60 0.88 9.46
CA GLN A 107 -18.15 -0.21 8.59
C GLN A 107 -19.05 -0.35 7.35
N ASP A 108 -20.36 -0.12 7.49
CA ASP A 108 -21.32 -0.22 6.38
C ASP A 108 -21.00 0.78 5.25
N ASP A 109 -20.54 1.99 5.59
CA ASP A 109 -20.12 3.00 4.63
C ASP A 109 -18.87 2.54 3.87
N TYR A 110 -17.91 1.96 4.59
CA TYR A 110 -16.70 1.43 3.96
C TYR A 110 -16.99 0.19 3.10
N ASP A 111 -17.86 -0.71 3.57
CA ASP A 111 -18.27 -1.90 2.83
C ASP A 111 -18.97 -1.53 1.52
N PHE A 112 -19.78 -0.46 1.52
CA PHE A 112 -20.35 0.09 0.29
C PHE A 112 -19.24 0.56 -0.67
N VAL A 113 -18.25 1.32 -0.19
CA VAL A 113 -17.12 1.76 -1.02
C VAL A 113 -16.37 0.56 -1.60
N LEU A 114 -16.03 -0.44 -0.79
CA LEU A 114 -15.38 -1.67 -1.23
C LEU A 114 -16.22 -2.43 -2.27
N ASP A 115 -17.52 -2.54 -2.07
CA ASP A 115 -18.43 -3.20 -3.03
C ASP A 115 -18.43 -2.47 -4.38
N GLN A 116 -18.45 -1.14 -4.36
CA GLN A 116 -18.37 -0.36 -5.59
C GLN A 116 -17.00 -0.49 -6.27
N ILE A 117 -15.90 -0.52 -5.51
CA ILE A 117 -14.55 -0.75 -6.06
C ILE A 117 -14.46 -2.15 -6.70
N ALA A 118 -15.07 -3.17 -6.11
CA ALA A 118 -15.06 -4.54 -6.62
C ALA A 118 -15.89 -4.75 -7.90
N GLN A 119 -16.90 -3.90 -8.14
CA GLN A 119 -17.89 -4.07 -9.21
C GLN A 119 -17.66 -3.18 -10.43
N ASN A 120 -16.94 -2.07 -10.27
CA ASN A 120 -16.78 -1.06 -11.32
C ASN A 120 -15.43 -1.17 -12.03
N ALA A 121 -15.25 -0.40 -13.11
CA ALA A 121 -14.04 -0.44 -13.92
C ALA A 121 -13.03 0.62 -13.52
N VAL A 122 -13.49 1.78 -13.03
CA VAL A 122 -12.64 2.91 -12.66
C VAL A 122 -13.16 3.58 -11.41
N LEU A 123 -12.24 3.95 -10.50
CA LEU A 123 -12.48 4.87 -9.40
C LEU A 123 -11.82 6.21 -9.75
N ASN A 124 -12.60 7.29 -9.69
CA ASN A 124 -12.10 8.65 -9.72
C ASN A 124 -12.26 9.26 -8.33
N LEU A 125 -11.14 9.59 -7.68
CA LEU A 125 -11.11 10.37 -6.46
C LEU A 125 -11.08 11.85 -6.84
N SER A 126 -12.15 12.56 -6.53
CA SER A 126 -12.32 13.96 -6.91
C SER A 126 -12.70 14.81 -5.72
N MET A 127 -12.62 16.12 -5.89
CA MET A 127 -13.21 17.07 -4.97
C MET A 127 -14.74 16.89 -4.95
N VAL A 128 -15.35 17.13 -3.79
CA VAL A 128 -16.80 17.14 -3.62
C VAL A 128 -17.41 18.25 -4.48
N GLU A 129 -18.49 17.93 -5.19
CA GLU A 129 -19.28 18.87 -6.02
C GLU A 129 -18.52 19.58 -7.17
N GLN A 130 -17.27 19.19 -7.44
CA GLN A 130 -16.43 19.80 -8.47
C GLN A 130 -15.75 18.75 -9.35
N ASP A 131 -15.40 19.13 -10.58
CA ASP A 131 -14.72 18.25 -11.54
C ASP A 131 -13.19 18.20 -11.37
N ILE A 132 -12.69 18.53 -10.18
CA ILE A 132 -11.26 18.46 -9.87
C ILE A 132 -10.91 17.05 -9.45
N THR A 133 -10.12 16.37 -10.27
CA THR A 133 -9.68 14.99 -10.05
C THR A 133 -8.34 14.96 -9.35
N TYR A 134 -8.25 14.22 -8.25
CA TYR A 134 -7.01 13.99 -7.48
C TYR A 134 -6.35 12.65 -7.80
N GLY A 135 -7.12 11.67 -8.30
CA GLY A 135 -6.57 10.40 -8.73
C GLY A 135 -7.58 9.55 -9.51
N ILE A 136 -7.08 8.78 -10.48
CA ILE A 136 -7.89 7.84 -11.26
C ILE A 136 -7.20 6.47 -11.19
N PHE A 137 -7.97 5.46 -10.79
CA PHE A 137 -7.48 4.09 -10.62
C PHE A 137 -8.31 3.12 -11.44
N THR A 138 -7.63 2.21 -12.14
CA THR A 138 -8.30 1.05 -12.75
C THR A 138 -8.69 0.06 -11.65
N LEU A 139 -9.91 -0.46 -11.77
CA LEU A 139 -10.47 -1.41 -10.81
C LEU A 139 -10.48 -2.84 -11.35
N LYS A 140 -9.92 -3.07 -12.54
CA LYS A 140 -9.82 -4.40 -13.11
C LYS A 140 -8.97 -5.30 -12.21
N GLY A 141 -9.60 -6.33 -11.64
CA GLY A 141 -8.94 -7.29 -10.73
C GLY A 141 -9.12 -6.98 -9.24
N SER A 142 -9.71 -5.83 -8.88
CA SER A 142 -9.94 -5.42 -7.48
C SER A 142 -10.77 -6.43 -6.70
N SER A 143 -11.74 -7.09 -7.33
CA SER A 143 -12.66 -8.03 -6.67
C SER A 143 -11.95 -9.20 -5.98
N ALA A 144 -10.84 -9.69 -6.54
CA ALA A 144 -10.04 -10.74 -5.93
C ALA A 144 -9.27 -10.23 -4.71
N ALA A 145 -8.63 -9.06 -4.84
CA ALA A 145 -7.88 -8.44 -3.75
C ALA A 145 -8.79 -8.02 -2.58
N ILE A 146 -9.96 -7.43 -2.87
CA ILE A 146 -10.97 -7.06 -1.85
C ILE A 146 -11.53 -8.30 -1.15
N LYS A 147 -11.70 -9.42 -1.87
CA LYS A 147 -12.11 -10.68 -1.24
C LYS A 147 -11.06 -11.18 -0.25
N SER A 148 -9.77 -11.10 -0.60
CA SER A 148 -8.66 -11.44 0.31
C SER A 148 -8.62 -10.50 1.51
N LEU A 149 -8.75 -9.19 1.28
CA LEU A 149 -8.84 -8.16 2.32
C LEU A 149 -9.95 -8.48 3.32
N ARG A 150 -11.18 -8.68 2.84
CA ARG A 150 -12.33 -9.01 3.69
C ARG A 150 -12.13 -10.31 4.47
N ALA A 151 -11.51 -11.33 3.86
CA ALA A 151 -11.20 -12.56 4.56
C ALA A 151 -10.23 -12.32 5.73
N ALA A 152 -9.17 -11.53 5.50
CA ALA A 152 -8.20 -11.17 6.52
C ALA A 152 -8.82 -10.31 7.63
N CYS A 153 -9.58 -9.27 7.29
CA CYS A 153 -10.23 -8.39 8.25
C CYS A 153 -11.25 -9.12 9.14
N ASN A 154 -12.01 -10.07 8.57
CA ASN A 154 -12.97 -10.88 9.33
C ASN A 154 -12.30 -11.94 10.20
N SER A 155 -11.12 -12.45 9.80
CA SER A 155 -10.34 -13.37 10.63
C SER A 155 -9.72 -12.71 11.88
N GLY A 156 -9.71 -11.37 11.93
CA GLY A 156 -9.26 -10.57 13.08
C GLY A 156 -10.33 -10.29 14.14
N ALA A 157 -11.62 -10.60 13.91
CA ALA A 157 -12.72 -10.24 14.82
C ALA A 157 -12.84 -11.12 16.09
N SER A 158 -11.83 -11.93 16.44
CA SER A 158 -11.81 -12.63 17.72
C SER A 158 -10.42 -12.99 18.20
N VAL A 159 -9.64 -11.97 18.58
CA VAL A 159 -8.60 -12.11 19.59
C VAL A 159 -8.50 -10.81 20.41
N SER A 160 -9.50 -10.54 21.26
CA SER A 160 -9.18 -10.01 22.59
C SER A 160 -8.57 -11.15 23.41
N GLN A 161 -7.42 -11.65 22.98
CA GLN A 161 -6.52 -12.25 23.94
C GLN A 161 -5.79 -11.07 24.55
N THR A 162 -5.69 -11.10 25.86
CA THR A 162 -4.50 -10.63 26.54
C THR A 162 -3.33 -11.37 25.89
N MET A 163 -2.89 -10.90 24.72
CA MET A 163 -1.80 -11.49 23.95
C MET A 163 -0.55 -11.15 24.73
N GLU A 164 -0.01 -12.17 25.40
CA GLU A 164 1.42 -12.28 25.51
C GLU A 164 1.99 -12.03 24.11
N ALA A 165 2.91 -11.07 24.00
CA ALA A 165 3.38 -10.55 22.72
C ALA A 165 3.74 -11.74 21.80
N PRO A 166 3.19 -11.80 20.56
CA PRO A 166 3.62 -12.82 19.63
C PRO A 166 5.14 -12.66 19.46
N GLU A 167 5.89 -13.73 19.67
CA GLU A 167 7.32 -13.75 19.32
C GLU A 167 7.40 -13.35 17.85
N GLY A 168 7.93 -12.16 17.57
CA GLY A 168 7.87 -11.53 16.26
C GLY A 168 8.52 -12.41 15.20
N ILE A 169 8.18 -12.18 13.92
CA ILE A 169 8.93 -12.81 12.82
C ILE A 169 10.39 -12.38 12.97
N VAL A 170 11.30 -13.36 13.00
CA VAL A 170 12.73 -13.12 13.27
C VAL A 170 13.49 -13.18 11.96
N TYR A 171 14.30 -12.16 11.72
CA TYR A 171 15.21 -12.07 10.59
C TYR A 171 16.65 -12.14 11.06
N CYS A 172 17.42 -13.05 10.48
CA CYS A 172 18.81 -13.31 10.82
C CYS A 172 19.71 -13.13 9.60
N GLY A 173 20.94 -12.66 9.82
CA GLY A 173 21.94 -12.61 8.74
C GLY A 173 22.60 -11.26 8.62
N GLY A 174 22.75 -10.75 7.40
CA GLY A 174 23.49 -9.51 7.11
C GLY A 174 24.95 -9.72 6.72
N GLY A 175 25.35 -10.93 6.33
CA GLY A 175 26.69 -11.23 5.82
C GLY A 175 27.80 -10.84 6.82
N ALA A 176 28.53 -9.77 6.52
CA ALA A 176 29.61 -9.25 7.37
C ALA A 176 29.12 -8.63 8.68
N VAL A 177 27.82 -8.30 8.79
CA VAL A 177 27.24 -7.73 10.01
C VAL A 177 26.06 -8.57 10.45
N GLN A 178 26.33 -9.51 11.36
CA GLN A 178 25.31 -10.39 11.91
C GLN A 178 24.39 -9.63 12.87
N ARG A 179 23.08 -9.66 12.57
CA ARG A 179 22.04 -9.15 13.47
C ARG A 179 20.87 -10.11 13.52
N VAL A 180 20.15 -10.02 14.64
CA VAL A 180 18.80 -10.56 14.82
C VAL A 180 17.86 -9.37 14.82
N ILE A 181 16.89 -9.36 13.92
CA ILE A 181 15.92 -8.28 13.77
C ILE A 181 14.53 -8.88 13.93
N GLU A 182 13.74 -8.27 14.81
CA GLU A 182 12.34 -8.60 15.05
C GLU A 182 11.53 -7.34 14.85
N TYR A 183 10.31 -7.45 14.34
CA TYR A 183 9.37 -6.34 14.39
C TYR A 183 7.98 -6.82 14.80
N ALA A 184 7.24 -5.90 15.40
CA ALA A 184 5.84 -6.11 15.73
C ALA A 184 5.07 -4.83 15.46
N MET A 185 3.84 -4.97 14.97
CA MET A 185 2.91 -3.86 14.85
C MET A 185 2.27 -3.66 16.21
N VAL A 186 2.53 -2.51 16.84
CA VAL A 186 2.12 -2.18 18.21
C VAL A 186 1.46 -0.81 18.23
N GLY A 187 0.19 -0.76 17.87
CA GLY A 187 -0.57 0.48 17.92
C GLY A 187 -2.04 0.27 17.64
N GLN A 188 -2.85 1.25 18.02
CA GLN A 188 -4.19 1.38 17.47
C GLN A 188 -4.10 2.09 16.11
N PRO A 189 -4.97 1.76 15.15
CA PRO A 189 -4.97 2.41 13.85
C PRO A 189 -5.13 3.95 13.97
N GLY A 190 -4.06 4.70 13.70
CA GLY A 190 -4.00 6.17 13.79
C GLY A 190 -2.94 6.74 14.74
N ASP A 191 -2.25 5.91 15.52
CA ASP A 191 -1.06 6.34 16.28
C ASP A 191 0.14 6.48 15.35
N GLN A 192 0.92 7.55 15.53
CA GLN A 192 2.13 7.80 14.74
C GLN A 192 3.19 6.70 14.88
N TRP A 193 3.22 5.99 16.01
CA TRP A 193 4.18 4.92 16.29
C TRP A 193 3.41 3.60 16.40
N ASP A 194 3.06 3.04 15.24
CA ASP A 194 2.24 1.83 15.09
C ASP A 194 3.08 0.54 14.99
N ALA A 195 4.40 0.62 15.09
CA ALA A 195 5.31 -0.51 15.08
C ALA A 195 6.46 -0.37 16.10
N ILE A 196 7.11 -1.50 16.40
CA ILE A 196 8.41 -1.57 17.07
C ILE A 196 9.33 -2.46 16.27
N VAL A 197 10.60 -2.12 16.27
CA VAL A 197 11.68 -2.94 15.71
C VAL A 197 12.70 -3.20 16.81
N THR A 198 13.08 -4.46 16.99
CA THR A 198 14.10 -4.89 17.94
C THR A 198 15.31 -5.41 17.16
N VAL A 199 16.46 -4.78 17.34
CA VAL A 199 17.73 -5.17 16.72
C VAL A 199 18.68 -5.63 17.81
N ASN A 200 19.07 -6.91 17.82
CA ASN A 200 19.94 -7.50 18.83
C ASN A 200 19.47 -7.25 20.29
N GLY A 201 18.15 -7.22 20.50
CA GLY A 201 17.54 -6.97 21.81
C GLY A 201 17.36 -5.50 22.17
N GLU A 202 17.81 -4.55 21.33
CA GLU A 202 17.52 -3.13 21.49
C GLU A 202 16.28 -2.75 20.69
N THR A 203 15.25 -2.22 21.38
CA THR A 203 13.96 -1.89 20.76
C THR A 203 13.84 -0.40 20.48
N VAL A 204 13.40 -0.07 19.26
CA VAL A 204 13.02 1.26 18.83
C VAL A 204 11.55 1.26 18.39
N ARG A 205 10.84 2.36 18.65
CA ARG A 205 9.52 2.59 18.06
C ARG A 205 9.69 2.96 16.60
N ALA A 206 8.80 2.47 15.76
CA ALA A 206 8.78 2.75 14.33
C ALA A 206 7.36 3.12 13.89
N MET A 207 7.30 3.81 12.76
CA MET A 207 6.06 4.01 12.03
C MET A 207 6.07 3.17 10.75
N THR A 208 4.93 2.62 10.36
CA THR A 208 4.79 1.91 9.09
C THR A 208 4.64 2.90 7.93
N SER A 209 5.23 2.57 6.78
CA SER A 209 5.05 3.32 5.54
C SER A 209 4.97 2.35 4.36
N TYR A 210 3.75 2.15 3.86
CA TYR A 210 3.47 1.33 2.67
C TYR A 210 3.79 2.08 1.36
N SER A 211 3.77 3.41 1.42
CA SER A 211 4.07 4.29 0.30
C SER A 211 5.51 4.84 0.34
N PHE A 212 6.46 4.10 0.93
CA PHE A 212 7.84 4.57 1.15
C PHE A 212 8.53 5.06 -0.14
N PHE A 213 8.28 4.37 -1.26
CA PHE A 213 8.85 4.71 -2.56
C PHE A 213 8.09 5.84 -3.30
N GLY A 214 7.01 6.34 -2.70
CA GLY A 214 6.12 7.34 -3.28
C GLY A 214 5.68 6.93 -4.68
N ASN A 215 6.11 7.71 -5.67
CA ASN A 215 5.73 7.57 -7.07
C ASN A 215 6.65 6.63 -7.86
N SER A 216 7.68 6.07 -7.23
CA SER A 216 8.58 5.11 -7.86
C SER A 216 8.01 3.69 -7.73
N GLN A 217 8.27 2.84 -8.72
CA GLN A 217 7.95 1.42 -8.60
C GLN A 217 8.77 0.82 -7.45
N PRO A 218 8.15 0.27 -6.39
CA PRO A 218 8.87 -0.41 -5.34
C PRO A 218 9.56 -1.67 -5.89
N PRO A 219 10.67 -2.12 -5.27
CA PRO A 219 11.29 -3.38 -5.64
C PRO A 219 10.31 -4.56 -5.45
N ALA A 220 10.50 -5.62 -6.22
CA ALA A 220 9.66 -6.81 -6.14
C ALA A 220 9.64 -7.36 -4.70
N GLY A 221 8.44 -7.70 -4.25
CA GLY A 221 8.21 -8.23 -2.91
C GLY A 221 8.11 -7.21 -1.80
N PHE A 222 8.28 -5.91 -2.04
CA PHE A 222 8.18 -4.91 -0.97
C PHE A 222 6.80 -4.93 -0.30
N GLU A 223 6.78 -5.03 1.03
CA GLU A 223 5.55 -5.05 1.82
C GLU A 223 5.34 -3.75 2.59
N VAL A 224 6.37 -3.30 3.33
CA VAL A 224 6.26 -2.15 4.23
C VAL A 224 7.64 -1.63 4.62
N ALA A 225 7.77 -0.32 4.80
CA ALA A 225 8.92 0.28 5.45
C ALA A 225 8.60 0.57 6.93
N LEU A 226 9.55 0.29 7.82
CA LEU A 226 9.49 0.64 9.24
C LEU A 226 10.49 1.76 9.50
N LEU A 227 9.97 2.94 9.84
CA LEU A 227 10.78 4.15 10.03
C LEU A 227 10.92 4.41 11.52
N GLY A 228 12.11 4.12 12.05
CA GLY A 228 12.43 4.23 13.47
C GLY A 228 12.51 5.67 13.97
N GLU A 229 12.19 5.88 15.24
CA GLU A 229 12.32 7.18 15.93
C GLU A 229 13.77 7.71 15.93
N ASP A 230 14.74 6.82 15.85
CA ASP A 230 16.17 7.10 15.71
C ASP A 230 16.62 7.36 14.26
N ARG A 231 15.67 7.42 13.31
CA ARG A 231 15.89 7.55 11.85
C ARG A 231 16.46 6.29 11.20
N SER A 232 16.37 5.14 11.86
CA SER A 232 16.59 3.86 11.19
C SER A 232 15.47 3.58 10.18
N GLU A 233 15.82 2.92 9.08
CA GLU A 233 14.88 2.54 8.03
C GLU A 233 15.04 1.04 7.78
N PHE A 234 13.94 0.30 7.91
CA PHE A 234 13.90 -1.13 7.62
C PHE A 234 12.89 -1.37 6.52
N LEU A 235 13.26 -2.12 5.48
CA LEU A 235 12.37 -2.44 4.38
C LEU A 235 12.04 -3.94 4.44
N VAL A 236 10.76 -4.27 4.59
CA VAL A 236 10.27 -5.64 4.70
C VAL A 236 9.81 -6.12 3.34
N PHE A 237 10.15 -7.36 3.00
CA PHE A 237 9.81 -7.96 1.72
C PHE A 237 9.31 -9.41 1.87
N SER A 238 8.38 -9.78 0.99
CA SER A 238 7.93 -11.16 0.74
C SER A 238 7.80 -11.39 -0.77
N ASP A 239 8.58 -12.33 -1.31
CA ASP A 239 8.51 -12.72 -2.73
C ASP A 239 8.80 -14.21 -2.93
N GLU A 240 7.99 -14.88 -3.74
CA GLU A 240 8.13 -16.31 -4.07
C GLU A 240 8.38 -17.25 -2.86
N GLY A 241 7.78 -16.94 -1.71
CA GLY A 241 7.94 -17.72 -0.47
C GLY A 241 9.25 -17.43 0.30
N ARG A 242 9.98 -16.39 -0.09
CA ARG A 242 11.12 -15.82 0.63
C ARG A 242 10.69 -14.56 1.36
N ASN A 243 11.05 -14.44 2.62
CA ASN A 243 10.79 -13.25 3.43
C ASN A 243 12.13 -12.71 3.94
N TRP A 244 12.36 -11.41 3.72
CA TRP A 244 13.59 -10.76 4.17
C TRP A 244 13.33 -9.33 4.63
N ILE A 245 14.26 -8.82 5.41
CA ILE A 245 14.31 -7.40 5.77
C ILE A 245 15.64 -6.82 5.31
N GLU A 246 15.60 -5.62 4.75
CA GLU A 246 16.78 -4.83 4.43
C GLU A 246 16.98 -3.76 5.51
N PHE A 247 18.21 -3.65 6.00
CA PHE A 247 18.62 -2.63 6.97
C PHE A 247 20.02 -2.13 6.63
N GLY A 248 20.08 -0.88 6.15
CA GLY A 248 21.26 -0.34 5.48
C GLY A 248 21.58 -1.14 4.22
N ASP A 249 22.85 -1.43 3.97
CA ASP A 249 23.30 -2.17 2.78
C ASP A 249 23.19 -3.71 2.92
N TYR A 250 22.41 -4.20 3.90
CA TYR A 250 22.40 -5.60 4.30
C TYR A 250 21.01 -6.21 4.27
N THR A 251 20.95 -7.45 3.80
CA THR A 251 19.75 -8.30 3.77
C THR A 251 19.80 -9.35 4.89
N TYR A 252 18.68 -9.52 5.59
CA TYR A 252 18.49 -10.50 6.66
C TYR A 252 17.29 -11.37 6.31
N GLU A 253 17.50 -12.68 6.27
CA GLU A 253 16.48 -13.66 5.86
C GLU A 253 15.67 -14.10 7.07
N GLN A 254 14.37 -14.37 6.89
CA GLN A 254 13.56 -14.97 7.95
C GLN A 254 14.18 -16.29 8.42
N CYS A 255 14.31 -16.47 9.73
CA CYS A 255 15.03 -17.59 10.34
C CYS A 255 14.23 -18.40 11.36
N ASN A 256 12.93 -18.12 11.53
CA ASN A 256 12.00 -18.91 12.35
C ASN A 256 10.80 -19.44 11.56
#